data_AF-A0A2H9QUI9-F1
#
_entry.id   AF-A0A2H9QUI9-F1
#
_cell.length_a   1.000
_cell.length_b   1.000
_cell.length_c   1.000
_cell.angle_alpha   90.00
_cell.angle_beta   90.00
_cell.angle_gamma   90.00
#
_symmetry.space_group_name_H-M   'P 1'
#
loop_
_entity.id
_entity.type
_entity.pdbx_description
1 polymer ?
#
loop_
_entity_poly.entity_id
_entity_poly.type
_entity_poly.pdbx_seq_one_letter_code
_entity_poly.pdbx_strand_id
1 'polypeptide(L)' 'MVEKDIFDTLLKAEQLFKDKEVIRPSYTPEKLPHREHEITTLASIFVSALKGETPSNVFIYGKTGTGKTA' A
#
# COMPACT_ATOMS: atom_id res chain seq x y z
N MET A 1 -15.19 -39.96 -21.57
CA MET A 1 -15.63 -39.57 -20.22
C MET A 1 -14.55 -38.65 -19.70
N VAL A 2 -14.72 -37.34 -19.83
CA VAL A 2 -13.66 -36.37 -19.46
C VAL A 2 -13.72 -36.20 -17.95
N GLU A 3 -12.62 -36.51 -17.27
CA GLU A 3 -12.47 -36.28 -15.83
C GLU A 3 -12.83 -34.82 -15.52
N LYS A 4 -13.64 -34.60 -14.50
CA LYS A 4 -13.95 -33.25 -14.01
C LYS A 4 -12.63 -32.56 -13.67
N ASP A 5 -12.37 -31.45 -14.33
CA ASP A 5 -11.21 -30.61 -14.09
C ASP A 5 -11.15 -30.22 -12.59
N ILE A 6 -10.06 -30.55 -11.92
CA ILE A 6 -9.83 -30.26 -10.50
C ILE A 6 -9.90 -28.74 -10.27
N PHE A 7 -9.46 -27.95 -11.25
CA PHE A 7 -9.48 -26.50 -11.17
C PHE A 7 -10.91 -25.94 -11.16
N ASP A 8 -11.85 -26.54 -11.88
CA ASP A 8 -13.27 -26.12 -11.89
C ASP A 8 -13.93 -26.25 -10.52
N THR A 9 -13.53 -27.26 -9.72
CA THR A 9 -14.07 -27.46 -8.37
C THR A 9 -13.51 -26.42 -7.40
N LEU A 10 -12.22 -26.09 -7.54
CA LEU A 10 -11.55 -25.08 -6.72
C LEU A 10 -12.03 -23.66 -7.05
N LEU A 11 -12.33 -23.37 -8.31
CA LEU A 11 -12.85 -22.06 -8.75
C LEU A 11 -14.31 -21.82 -8.30
N LYS A 12 -15.09 -22.88 -8.11
CA LYS A 12 -16.48 -22.82 -7.61
C LYS A 12 -16.58 -22.79 -6.09
N ALA A 13 -15.47 -22.96 -5.38
CA ALA A 13 -15.46 -22.88 -3.93
C ALA A 13 -15.76 -21.45 -3.48
N GLU A 14 -16.65 -21.32 -2.49
CA GLU A 14 -17.03 -20.03 -1.94
C GLU A 14 -15.82 -19.32 -1.33
N GLN A 15 -15.58 -18.08 -1.74
CA GLN A 15 -14.43 -17.30 -1.29
C GLN A 15 -14.78 -16.51 -0.03
N LEU A 16 -14.00 -16.69 1.04
CA LEU A 16 -14.16 -15.95 2.30
C LEU A 16 -13.83 -14.45 2.17
N PHE A 17 -12.90 -14.10 1.28
CA PHE A 17 -12.44 -12.73 1.08
C PHE A 17 -12.95 -12.20 -0.25
N LYS A 18 -13.49 -10.98 -0.23
CA LYS A 18 -13.86 -10.26 -1.46
C LYS A 18 -12.62 -9.86 -2.27
N ASP A 19 -11.55 -9.47 -1.58
CA ASP A 19 -10.25 -9.19 -2.17
C ASP A 19 -9.16 -9.54 -1.14
N LYS A 20 -8.20 -10.39 -1.52
CA LYS A 20 -7.07 -10.78 -0.66
C LYS A 20 -5.88 -9.84 -0.82
N GLU A 21 -5.82 -9.08 -1.92
CA GLU A 21 -4.69 -8.22 -2.23
C GLU A 21 -4.56 -7.09 -1.23
N VAL A 22 -5.68 -6.57 -0.70
CA VAL A 22 -5.70 -5.50 0.32
C VAL A 22 -5.01 -5.87 1.64
N ILE A 23 -4.83 -7.15 1.93
CA ILE A 23 -4.18 -7.64 3.16
C ILE A 23 -2.67 -7.82 2.95
N ARG A 24 -2.20 -7.81 1.70
CA ARG A 24 -0.79 -8.03 1.41
C ARG A 24 0.05 -6.88 1.99
N PRO A 25 1.25 -7.16 2.53
CA PRO A 25 2.15 -6.10 3.01
C PRO A 25 2.58 -5.09 1.95
N SER A 26 2.48 -5.45 0.66
CA SER A 26 2.80 -4.60 -0.49
C SER A 26 1.64 -3.71 -0.93
N TYR A 27 0.46 -3.85 -0.32
CA TYR A 27 -0.69 -3.04 -0.68
C TYR A 27 -0.54 -1.63 -0.08
N THR A 28 -0.53 -0.62 -0.94
CA THR A 28 -0.54 0.79 -0.55
C THR A 28 -1.98 1.30 -0.60
N PRO A 29 -2.62 1.59 0.54
CA PRO A 29 -3.99 2.12 0.57
C PRO A 29 -4.02 3.56 0.08
N GLU A 30 -5.16 4.00 -0.46
CA GLU A 30 -5.36 5.40 -0.88
C GLU A 30 -5.27 6.40 0.29
N LYS A 31 -5.59 5.94 1.51
CA LYS A 31 -5.53 6.76 2.72
C LYS A 31 -4.78 6.04 3.82
N LEU A 32 -3.81 6.74 4.41
CA LEU A 32 -3.11 6.35 5.63
C LEU A 32 -3.70 7.14 6.81
N PRO A 33 -4.62 6.55 7.59
CA PRO A 33 -5.21 7.27 8.72
C PRO A 33 -4.15 7.58 9.79
N HIS A 34 -4.29 8.74 10.45
CA HIS A 34 -3.37 9.22 11.49
C HIS A 34 -1.94 9.54 10.99
N ARG A 35 -1.78 9.73 9.67
CA ARG A 35 -0.52 10.11 9.02
C ARG A 35 -0.60 11.48 8.33
N GLU A 36 -1.67 12.22 8.56
CA GLU A 36 -1.97 13.47 7.86
C GLU A 36 -0.88 14.54 8.11
N HIS A 37 -0.33 14.59 9.32
CA HIS A 37 0.71 15.55 9.68
C HIS A 37 2.05 15.24 8.99
N GLU A 38 2.47 13.97 9.00
CA GLU A 38 3.70 13.51 8.36
C GLU A 38 3.62 13.69 6.84
N ILE A 39 2.48 13.36 6.23
CA ILE A 39 2.25 13.55 4.78
C ILE A 39 2.35 15.04 4.43
N THR A 40 1.69 15.91 5.19
CA THR A 40 1.73 17.36 4.95
C THR A 40 3.14 17.93 5.09
N THR A 41 3.91 17.43 6.06
CA THR A 41 5.30 17.84 6.28
C THR A 41 6.21 17.41 5.13
N LEU A 42 6.08 16.17 4.65
CA LEU A 42 6.83 15.71 3.48
C LEU A 42 6.44 16.47 2.21
N ALA A 43 5.15 16.72 2.01
CA ALA A 43 4.65 17.47 0.87
C ALA A 43 5.20 18.90 0.83
N SER A 44 5.32 19.57 1.98
CA SER A 44 5.89 20.92 2.04
C SER A 44 7.38 20.95 1.69
N ILE A 45 8.13 19.90 2.02
CA ILE A 45 9.54 19.76 1.65
C ILE A 45 9.68 19.47 0.14
N PHE A 46 8.84 18.58 -0.39
CA PHE A 46 8.92 18.18 -1.81
C PHE A 46 8.24 19.16 -2.77
N VAL A 47 7.51 20.17 -2.28
CA VAL A 47 6.94 21.21 -3.14
C VAL A 47 8.02 21.95 -3.94
N SER A 48 9.23 22.10 -3.40
CA SER A 48 10.38 22.67 -4.10
C SER A 48 10.78 21.85 -5.32
N ALA A 49 10.73 20.51 -5.22
CA ALA A 49 10.99 19.61 -6.34
C ALA A 49 10.00 19.82 -7.50
N LEU A 50 8.72 20.02 -7.16
CA LEU A 50 7.68 20.32 -8.15
C LEU A 50 7.85 21.69 -8.81
N LYS A 51 8.53 22.63 -8.15
CA LYS A 51 8.88 23.95 -8.69
C LYS A 51 10.18 23.95 -9.51
N GLY A 52 10.85 22.80 -9.64
CA GLY A 52 12.12 22.66 -10.36
C GLY A 52 13.35 23.01 -9.52
N GLU A 53 13.18 23.20 -8.21
CA GLU A 53 14.28 23.42 -7.27
C GLU A 53 14.66 22.12 -6.55
N THR A 54 15.87 22.04 -6.01
CA THR A 54 16.30 20.87 -5.24
C THR A 54 15.63 20.84 -3.86
N PRO A 55 14.85 19.81 -3.51
CA PRO A 55 14.26 19.69 -2.18
C PRO A 55 15.32 19.32 -1.13
N SER A 56 15.03 19.60 0.14
CA SER A 56 15.88 19.17 1.26
C SER A 56 15.84 17.65 1.46
N ASN A 57 16.99 17.08 1.85
CA ASN A 57 17.08 15.66 2.23
C ASN A 57 16.25 15.38 3.49
N VAL A 58 15.52 14.26 3.49
CA VAL A 58 14.68 13.83 4.63
C VAL A 58 15.14 12.48 5.15
N PHE A 59 15.23 12.35 6.47
CA PHE A 59 15.47 11.08 7.15
C PHE A 59 14.26 10.69 8.00
N ILE A 60 13.63 9.56 7.67
CA ILE A 60 12.43 9.07 8.35
C ILE A 60 12.81 7.91 9.28
N TYR A 61 12.58 8.08 10.59
CA TYR A 61 12.85 7.07 11.61
C TYR A 61 11.59 6.67 12.37
N GLY A 62 11.61 5.50 13.01
CA GLY A 62 10.50 5.00 13.82
C GLY A 62 10.51 3.48 13.94
N LYS A 63 9.71 2.93 14.87
CA LYS A 63 9.59 1.48 15.11
C LYS A 63 9.11 0.73 13.85
N THR A 64 9.37 -0.56 13.75
CA THR A 64 8.85 -1.40 12.65
C THR A 64 7.32 -1.45 12.69
N GLY A 65 6.67 -1.65 11.53
CA GLY A 65 5.21 -1.71 11.44
C GLY A 65 4.48 -0.37 11.63
N THR A 66 5.19 0.75 11.79
CA THR A 66 4.52 2.06 11.96
C THR A 66 4.04 2.67 10.64
N GLY A 67 4.30 2.06 9.48
CA GLY A 67 3.88 2.61 8.18
C GLY A 67 4.85 3.64 7.59
N LYS A 68 6.16 3.50 7.83
CA LYS A 68 7.19 4.34 7.18
C LYS A 68 7.36 4.04 5.68
N THR A 69 6.96 2.85 5.24
CA THR A 69 7.11 2.32 3.87
C THR A 69 5.77 2.21 3.14
N ALA A 70 4.67 2.44 3.86
CA ALA A 70 3.31 2.29 3.37
C ALA A 70 2.91 3.46 2.47
#